data_AF-A0A832D517-F1
#
_entry.id   AF-A0A832D517-F1
#
_cell.length_a   1.000
_cell.length_b   1.000
_cell.length_c   1.000
_cell.angle_alpha   90.00
_cell.angle_beta   90.00
_cell.angle_gamma   90.00
#
_symmetry.space_group_name_H-M   'P 1'
#
loop_
_entity.id
_entity.type
_entity.pdbx_description
1 polymer ?
#
loop_
_entity_poly.entity_id
_entity_poly.type
_entity_poly.pdbx_seq_one_letter_code
_entity_poly.pdbx_strand_id
1 'polypeptide(L)'
;MAQDEKYISAIPELFTVVPENFRAVALPDASITSSFLELFGRPPRDTGLESERNNRITPAQRLHLINSTHINKKIETSYIIRQLSQTNVPLPQAIKILYLNILSRYPTEPELNIAITHLSHLPDKRQWLTDICWALINSAEFLYRH
;
A
#
# COMPACT_ATOMS: atom_id res chain seq x y z
N MET A 1 -20.51 1.14 -1.66
CA MET A 1 -20.38 -0.28 -1.27
C MET A 1 -19.22 -0.86 -2.04
N ALA A 2 -18.06 -1.05 -1.40
CA ALA A 2 -16.89 -1.66 -2.05
C ALA A 2 -17.07 -3.18 -1.98
N GLN A 3 -17.20 -3.82 -3.14
CA GLN A 3 -17.31 -5.27 -3.29
C GLN A 3 -15.95 -5.87 -2.95
N ASP A 4 -15.89 -6.78 -1.97
CA ASP A 4 -14.72 -7.64 -1.78
C ASP A 4 -14.57 -8.48 -3.05
N GLU A 5 -13.46 -8.29 -3.77
CA GLU A 5 -13.17 -8.95 -5.05
C GLU A 5 -12.92 -10.46 -4.84
N LYS A 6 -13.99 -11.24 -4.67
CA LYS A 6 -13.96 -12.70 -4.80
C LYS A 6 -14.01 -13.06 -6.28
N TYR A 7 -12.86 -13.46 -6.83
CA TYR A 7 -12.75 -13.95 -8.20
C TYR A 7 -13.29 -15.38 -8.31
N ILE A 8 -14.16 -15.62 -9.30
CA ILE A 8 -14.66 -16.94 -9.69
C ILE A 8 -14.58 -16.99 -11.22
N SER A 9 -13.81 -17.93 -11.77
CA SER A 9 -13.75 -18.17 -13.22
C SER A 9 -15.06 -18.81 -13.72
N ALA A 10 -15.50 -18.42 -14.92
CA ALA A 10 -16.67 -18.99 -15.58
C ALA A 10 -16.45 -20.43 -16.08
N ILE A 11 -15.20 -20.89 -16.15
CA ILE A 11 -14.83 -22.26 -16.50
C ILE A 11 -14.37 -22.95 -15.20
N PRO A 12 -15.08 -23.97 -14.70
CA PRO A 12 -14.80 -24.61 -13.43
C PRO A 12 -13.60 -25.54 -13.59
N GLU A 13 -12.40 -25.00 -13.64
CA GLU A 13 -11.18 -25.77 -13.38
C GLU A 13 -10.89 -25.74 -11.87
N LEU A 14 -10.55 -26.90 -11.30
CA LEU A 14 -10.54 -27.20 -9.86
C LEU A 14 -9.57 -26.35 -8.99
N PHE A 15 -8.86 -25.37 -9.54
CA PHE A 15 -7.76 -24.66 -8.88
C PHE A 15 -7.93 -23.13 -8.79
N THR A 16 -9.07 -22.55 -9.19
CA THR A 16 -9.21 -21.08 -9.24
C THR A 16 -9.54 -20.40 -7.90
N VAL A 17 -9.65 -21.16 -6.81
CA VAL A 17 -9.78 -20.55 -5.47
C VAL A 17 -8.40 -20.30 -4.90
N VAL A 18 -7.94 -19.04 -4.98
CA VAL A 18 -6.71 -18.62 -4.31
C VAL A 18 -6.97 -18.60 -2.80
N PRO A 19 -6.20 -19.34 -1.98
CA PRO A 19 -6.33 -19.28 -0.53
C PRO A 19 -6.04 -17.87 0.00
N GLU A 20 -6.72 -17.46 1.07
CA GLU A 20 -6.57 -16.11 1.66
C GLU A 20 -5.13 -15.73 2.03
N ASN A 21 -4.30 -16.73 2.34
CA ASN A 21 -2.89 -16.54 2.76
C ASN A 21 -1.89 -16.57 1.60
N PHE A 22 -2.35 -16.61 0.34
CA PHE A 22 -1.45 -16.61 -0.80
C PHE A 22 -0.85 -15.21 -1.01
N ARG A 23 0.48 -15.12 -1.10
CA ARG A 23 1.13 -13.85 -1.44
C ARG A 23 0.79 -13.47 -2.87
N ALA A 24 0.52 -12.19 -3.13
CA ALA A 24 0.26 -11.68 -4.47
C ALA A 24 1.38 -12.03 -5.47
N VAL A 25 2.64 -12.07 -5.01
CA VAL A 25 3.82 -12.42 -5.82
C VAL A 25 3.89 -13.91 -6.16
N ALA A 26 3.19 -14.76 -5.40
CA ALA A 26 3.18 -16.21 -5.59
C ALA A 26 2.04 -16.68 -6.51
N LEU A 27 1.14 -15.79 -6.95
CA LEU A 27 0.00 -16.14 -7.78
C LEU A 27 0.48 -16.87 -9.05
N PRO A 28 0.10 -18.15 -9.24
CA PRO A 28 0.55 -18.94 -10.39
C PRO A 28 -0.13 -18.47 -11.68
N ASP A 29 -1.29 -17.84 -11.55
CA ASP A 29 -2.08 -17.33 -12.66
C ASP A 29 -2.19 -15.80 -12.62
N ALA A 30 -1.86 -15.16 -13.74
CA ALA A 30 -1.98 -13.72 -13.91
C ALA A 30 -3.31 -13.31 -14.58
N SER A 31 -4.20 -14.27 -14.87
CA SER A 31 -5.57 -14.02 -15.35
C SER A 31 -6.44 -13.28 -14.33
N ILE A 32 -5.99 -13.23 -13.06
CA ILE A 32 -6.64 -12.49 -11.98
C ILE A 32 -6.63 -11.01 -12.33
N THR A 33 -7.81 -10.44 -12.53
CA THR A 33 -8.00 -9.02 -12.84
C THR A 33 -7.77 -8.20 -11.58
N SER A 34 -6.89 -7.21 -11.64
CA SER A 34 -6.69 -6.26 -10.55
C SER A 34 -6.73 -4.86 -11.13
N SER A 35 -7.78 -4.13 -10.80
CA SER A 35 -7.98 -2.74 -11.19
C SER A 35 -6.78 -1.87 -10.81
N PHE A 36 -6.14 -2.16 -9.66
CA PHE A 36 -4.89 -1.53 -9.27
C PHE A 36 -3.74 -1.88 -10.23
N LEU A 37 -3.46 -3.15 -10.51
CA LEU A 37 -2.34 -3.51 -11.38
C LEU A 37 -2.51 -2.95 -12.80
N GLU A 38 -3.73 -2.92 -13.33
CA GLU A 38 -4.04 -2.31 -14.63
C GLU A 38 -3.79 -0.79 -14.62
N LEU A 39 -4.26 -0.09 -13.58
CA LEU A 39 -3.99 1.35 -13.42
C LEU A 39 -2.50 1.66 -13.28
N PHE A 40 -1.72 0.78 -12.65
CA PHE A 40 -0.27 0.93 -12.45
C PHE A 40 0.58 0.27 -13.55
N GLY A 41 0.00 0.04 -14.73
CA GLY A 41 0.76 -0.26 -15.94
C GLY A 41 1.04 -1.73 -16.19
N ARG A 42 0.27 -2.65 -15.60
CA ARG A 42 0.28 -4.07 -16.01
C ARG A 42 -0.16 -4.15 -17.49
N PRO A 43 0.73 -4.55 -18.40
CA PRO A 43 0.34 -4.71 -19.81
C PRO A 43 -0.60 -5.92 -19.95
N PRO A 44 -1.54 -5.87 -20.91
CA PRO A 44 -2.31 -7.04 -21.31
C PRO A 44 -1.35 -8.14 -21.82
N ARG A 45 -1.71 -9.43 -21.65
CA ARG A 45 -0.89 -10.54 -22.15
C ARG A 45 -1.09 -10.85 -23.64
N ASP A 46 -2.05 -10.19 -24.27
CA ASP A 46 -2.38 -10.39 -25.69
C ASP A 46 -1.28 -9.83 -26.61
N THR A 47 -0.47 -8.92 -26.09
CA THR A 47 0.53 -8.15 -26.84
C THR A 47 1.79 -7.93 -26.00
N GLY A 48 2.96 -7.99 -26.64
CA GLY A 48 4.27 -7.92 -25.98
C GLY A 48 5.00 -6.59 -26.19
N LEU A 49 4.29 -5.52 -26.55
CA LEU A 49 4.90 -4.27 -27.00
C LEU A 49 5.38 -3.44 -25.79
N GLU A 50 6.57 -2.85 -25.92
CA GLU A 50 7.13 -1.97 -24.89
C GLU A 50 6.25 -0.73 -24.63
N SER A 51 5.58 -0.23 -25.67
CA SER A 51 4.66 0.92 -25.59
C SER A 51 3.43 0.70 -24.72
N GLU A 52 3.08 -0.55 -24.38
CA GLU A 52 1.94 -0.89 -23.52
C GLU A 52 2.30 -0.85 -22.04
N ARG A 53 3.61 -0.75 -21.73
CA ARG A 53 4.10 -0.63 -20.36
C ARG A 53 4.12 0.85 -19.97
N ASN A 54 3.09 1.28 -19.24
CA ASN A 54 3.02 2.64 -18.75
C ASN A 54 3.77 2.82 -17.43
N ASN A 55 5.06 3.18 -17.52
CA ASN A 55 5.90 3.50 -16.36
C ASN A 55 5.77 4.96 -15.90
N ARG A 56 4.85 5.76 -16.47
CA ARG A 56 4.67 7.17 -16.11
C ARG A 56 3.64 7.31 -15.01
N ILE A 57 3.99 8.07 -13.98
CA ILE A 57 3.06 8.44 -12.90
C ILE A 57 2.02 9.40 -13.48
N THR A 58 0.76 8.99 -13.52
CA THR A 58 -0.35 9.79 -14.04
C THR A 58 -1.12 10.49 -12.90
N PRO A 59 -1.75 11.65 -13.17
CA PRO A 59 -2.63 12.29 -12.19
C PRO A 59 -3.77 11.38 -11.71
N ALA A 60 -4.27 10.50 -12.58
CA ALA A 60 -5.30 9.51 -12.24
C ALA A 60 -4.79 8.48 -11.22
N GLN A 61 -3.56 7.96 -11.38
CA GLN A 61 -2.93 7.08 -10.39
C GLN A 61 -2.76 7.80 -9.05
N ARG A 62 -2.36 9.08 -9.05
CA ARG A 62 -2.21 9.87 -7.81
C ARG A 62 -3.55 10.11 -7.10
N LEU A 63 -4.60 10.45 -7.85
CA LEU A 63 -5.95 10.59 -7.30
C LEU A 63 -6.49 9.25 -6.78
N HIS A 64 -6.18 8.15 -7.46
CA HIS A 64 -6.52 6.83 -6.98
C HIS A 64 -5.84 6.56 -5.64
N LEU A 65 -4.54 6.79 -5.50
CA LEU A 65 -3.81 6.59 -4.23
C LEU A 65 -4.42 7.40 -3.07
N ILE A 66 -4.71 8.69 -3.29
CA ILE A 66 -5.25 9.59 -2.25
C ILE A 66 -6.67 9.21 -1.83
N ASN A 67 -7.46 8.56 -2.70
CA ASN A 67 -8.85 8.19 -2.41
C ASN A 67 -9.04 6.67 -2.20
N SER A 68 -7.94 5.91 -2.16
CA SER A 68 -8.00 4.44 -2.16
C SER A 68 -8.37 3.88 -0.80
N THR A 69 -9.64 3.53 -0.63
CA THR A 69 -10.12 2.76 0.53
C THR A 69 -9.42 1.40 0.67
N HIS A 70 -9.04 0.77 -0.44
CA HIS A 70 -8.34 -0.51 -0.45
C HIS A 70 -6.92 -0.41 0.12
N ILE A 71 -6.17 0.65 -0.22
CA ILE A 71 -4.83 0.89 0.34
C ILE A 71 -4.95 1.17 1.83
N ASN A 72 -5.97 1.95 2.23
CA ASN A 72 -6.15 2.29 3.64
C ASN A 72 -6.42 1.04 4.49
N LYS A 73 -7.35 0.18 4.03
CA LYS A 73 -7.60 -1.13 4.67
C LYS A 73 -6.34 -1.99 4.76
N LYS A 74 -5.49 -2.00 3.73
CA LYS A 74 -4.22 -2.74 3.77
C LYS A 74 -3.24 -2.18 4.80
N ILE A 75 -3.17 -0.86 4.97
CA ILE A 75 -2.35 -0.22 6.00
C ILE A 75 -2.89 -0.61 7.38
N GLU A 76 -4.20 -0.45 7.61
CA GLU A 76 -4.86 -0.76 8.88
C GLU A 76 -4.68 -2.22 9.32
N THR A 77 -4.71 -3.16 8.37
CA THR A 77 -4.55 -4.60 8.62
C THR A 77 -3.10 -5.08 8.60
N SER A 78 -2.16 -4.20 8.26
CA SER A 78 -0.75 -4.56 8.12
C SER A 78 -0.17 -5.12 9.42
N TYR A 79 0.80 -6.02 9.26
CA TYR A 79 1.50 -6.63 10.39
C TYR A 79 2.24 -5.58 11.23
N ILE A 80 2.87 -4.60 10.58
CA ILE A 80 3.65 -3.55 11.25
C ILE A 80 2.77 -2.67 12.14
N ILE A 81 1.61 -2.22 11.64
CA ILE A 81 0.66 -1.41 12.44
C ILE A 81 0.15 -2.22 13.63
N ARG A 82 -0.20 -3.49 13.41
CA ARG A 82 -0.62 -4.39 14.49
C ARG A 82 0.49 -4.58 15.53
N GLN A 83 1.72 -4.86 15.12
CA GLN A 83 2.85 -5.02 16.01
C GLN A 83 3.12 -3.73 16.81
N LEU A 84 3.26 -2.59 16.13
CA LEU A 84 3.57 -1.31 16.76
C LEU A 84 2.45 -0.88 17.72
N SER A 85 1.19 -1.17 17.41
CA SER A 85 0.06 -0.90 18.28
C SER A 85 0.16 -1.65 19.61
N GLN A 86 0.55 -2.93 19.58
CA GLN A 86 0.68 -3.81 20.74
C GLN A 86 1.94 -3.56 21.59
N THR A 87 3.03 -3.09 20.98
CA THR A 87 4.29 -2.82 21.69
C THR A 87 4.34 -1.41 22.26
N ASN A 88 4.84 -1.22 23.48
CA ASN A 88 4.97 0.12 24.08
C ASN A 88 6.23 0.87 23.58
N VAL A 89 6.30 1.13 22.28
CA VAL A 89 7.39 1.86 21.62
C VAL A 89 7.11 3.36 21.70
N PRO A 90 8.09 4.21 22.09
CA PRO A 90 7.89 5.65 22.12
C PRO A 90 7.66 6.22 20.72
N LEU A 91 6.83 7.28 20.62
CA LEU A 91 6.39 7.89 19.36
C LEU A 91 7.54 8.16 18.37
N PRO A 92 8.67 8.80 18.76
CA PRO A 92 9.77 9.06 17.84
C PRO A 92 10.39 7.79 17.26
N GLN A 93 10.46 6.72 18.06
CA GLN A 93 11.04 5.44 17.63
C GLN A 93 10.10 4.71 16.66
N ALA A 94 8.79 4.75 16.92
CA ALA A 94 7.80 4.19 16.01
C ALA A 94 7.80 4.91 14.65
N ILE A 95 7.94 6.24 14.63
CA ILE A 95 8.09 7.01 13.38
C ILE A 95 9.33 6.54 12.62
N LYS A 96 10.49 6.42 13.28
CA LYS A 96 11.73 5.91 12.64
C LYS A 96 11.55 4.53 12.02
N ILE A 97 10.87 3.62 12.71
CA ILE A 97 10.57 2.27 12.20
C ILE A 97 9.72 2.36 10.92
N LEU A 98 8.69 3.20 10.90
CA LEU A 98 7.82 3.36 9.73
C LEU A 98 8.54 3.98 8.53
N TYR A 99 9.38 4.99 8.76
CA TYR A 99 10.23 5.56 7.72
C TYR A 99 11.17 4.53 7.11
N LEU A 100 11.81 3.68 7.93
CA LEU A 100 12.67 2.61 7.43
C LEU A 100 11.88 1.56 6.63
N ASN A 101 10.67 1.21 7.04
CA ASN A 101 9.88 0.19 6.35
C ASN A 101 9.29 0.69 5.02
N ILE A 102 9.04 2.01 4.87
CA ILE A 102 8.36 2.56 3.70
C ILE A 102 9.34 3.23 2.72
N LEU A 103 10.27 4.04 3.25
CA LEU A 103 11.23 4.83 2.46
C LEU A 103 12.66 4.31 2.55
N SER A 104 12.90 3.19 3.25
CA SER A 104 14.22 2.58 3.42
C SER A 104 15.30 3.54 3.96
N ARG A 105 14.91 4.61 4.66
CA ARG A 105 15.81 5.61 5.26
C ARG A 105 15.30 6.07 6.62
N TYR A 106 16.18 6.71 7.39
CA TYR A 106 15.77 7.41 8.60
C TYR A 106 15.11 8.76 8.27
N PRO A 107 14.14 9.22 9.08
CA PRO A 107 13.61 10.57 8.97
C PRO A 107 14.72 11.57 9.31
N THR A 108 14.69 12.72 8.66
CA THR A 108 15.51 13.86 9.07
C THR A 108 14.93 14.51 10.33
N GLU A 109 15.74 15.24 11.09
CA GLU A 109 15.28 15.99 12.27
C GLU A 109 14.05 16.90 12.01
N PRO A 110 13.98 17.70 10.93
CA PRO A 110 12.78 18.50 10.66
C PRO A 110 11.55 17.64 10.37
N GLU A 111 11.68 16.55 9.60
CA GLU A 111 10.57 15.63 9.31
C GLU A 111 10.04 14.94 10.57
N LEU A 112 10.96 14.53 11.45
CA LEU A 112 10.61 13.89 12.72
C LEU A 112 9.83 14.86 13.61
N ASN A 113 10.27 16.11 13.71
CA ASN A 113 9.59 17.13 14.51
C ASN A 113 8.19 17.45 13.98
N ILE A 114 8.04 17.56 12.66
CA ILE A 114 6.72 17.78 12.02
C ILE A 114 5.79 16.60 12.32
N ALA A 115 6.28 15.37 12.14
CA ALA A 115 5.51 14.17 12.43
C ALA A 115 5.09 14.10 13.90
N ILE A 116 6.01 14.33 14.84
CA ILE A 116 5.68 14.33 16.28
C ILE A 116 4.63 15.39 16.59
N THR A 117 4.81 16.62 16.10
CA THR A 117 3.86 17.71 16.34
C THR A 117 2.46 17.34 15.85
N HIS A 118 2.34 16.87 14.61
CA HIS A 118 1.04 16.49 14.02
C HIS A 118 0.39 15.31 14.76
N LEU A 119 1.16 14.29 15.10
CA LEU A 119 0.63 13.04 15.68
C LEU A 119 0.37 13.14 17.18
N SER A 120 1.02 14.08 17.89
CA SER A 120 0.81 14.29 19.33
C SER A 120 -0.62 14.67 19.70
N HIS A 121 -1.37 15.23 18.77
CA HIS A 121 -2.77 15.63 18.96
C HIS A 121 -3.78 14.48 18.78
N LEU A 122 -3.33 13.33 18.24
CA LEU A 122 -4.20 12.19 17.98
C LEU A 122 -4.27 11.27 19.20
N PRO A 123 -5.47 11.02 19.75
CA PRO A 123 -5.63 10.25 20.99
C PRO A 123 -5.43 8.74 20.79
N ASP A 124 -5.73 8.22 19.60
CA ASP A 124 -5.60 6.80 19.30
C ASP A 124 -4.26 6.48 18.63
N LYS A 125 -3.53 5.55 19.26
CA LYS A 125 -2.26 5.05 18.76
C LYS A 125 -2.37 4.44 17.37
N ARG A 126 -3.43 3.68 17.12
CA ARG A 126 -3.63 3.01 15.84
C ARG A 126 -3.92 4.01 14.73
N GLN A 127 -4.68 5.05 15.05
CA GLN A 127 -5.03 6.11 14.11
C GLN A 127 -3.78 6.86 13.64
N TRP A 128 -2.94 7.35 14.56
CA TRP A 128 -1.75 8.11 14.15
C TRP A 128 -0.71 7.25 13.42
N LEU A 129 -0.60 5.96 13.77
CA LEU A 129 0.23 5.00 13.02
C LEU A 129 -0.25 4.82 11.57
N THR A 130 -1.57 4.79 11.37
CA THR A 130 -2.17 4.67 10.04
C THR A 130 -1.97 5.95 9.23
N ASP A 131 -2.17 7.11 9.84
CA ASP A 131 -2.01 8.42 9.20
C ASP A 131 -0.58 8.66 8.72
N ILE A 132 0.44 8.34 9.52
CA ILE A 132 1.84 8.51 9.10
C ILE A 132 2.18 7.56 7.95
N CYS A 133 1.69 6.31 7.96
CA CYS A 133 1.87 5.40 6.83
C CYS A 133 1.19 5.93 5.56
N TRP A 134 -0.02 6.45 5.68
CA TRP A 134 -0.76 7.07 4.59
C TRP A 134 0.00 8.25 3.99
N ALA A 135 0.54 9.13 4.85
CA ALA A 135 1.32 10.29 4.43
C ALA A 135 2.62 9.90 3.71
N LEU A 136 3.32 8.88 4.20
CA LEU A 136 4.57 8.40 3.60
C LEU A 136 4.34 7.76 2.22
N ILE A 137 3.30 6.94 2.07
CA ILE A 137 2.96 6.30 0.78
C ILE A 137 2.52 7.33 -0.26
N ASN A 138 1.85 8.41 0.16
CA ASN A 138 1.43 9.50 -0.73
C ASN A 138 2.51 10.59 -0.91
N SER A 139 3.70 10.40 -0.33
CA SER A 139 4.79 11.37 -0.47
C SER A 139 5.37 11.36 -1.88
N ALA A 140 5.86 12.51 -2.33
CA ALA A 140 6.58 12.59 -3.61
C ALA A 140 7.83 11.70 -3.61
N GLU A 141 8.46 11.52 -2.45
CA GLU A 141 9.62 10.64 -2.35
C GLU A 141 9.28 9.18 -2.65
N PHE A 142 8.20 8.66 -2.05
CA PHE A 142 7.75 7.29 -2.34
C PHE A 142 7.36 7.11 -3.81
N LEU A 143 6.78 8.15 -4.42
CA LEU A 143 6.33 8.09 -5.81
C LEU A 143 7.48 8.17 -6.82
N TYR A 144 8.50 9.00 -6.58
CA TYR A 144 9.52 9.33 -7.59
C TYR A 144 10.91 8.74 -7.31
N ARG A 145 11.21 8.28 -6.09
CA ARG A 145 12.55 7.82 -5.70
C ARG A 145 12.61 6.35 -5.31
N HIS A 146 11.50 5.63 -5.36
CA HIS A 146 11.38 4.18 -5.16
C HIS A 146 10.55 3.58 -6.29
#